data_AF-A0AAW2MWF1-F1
#
_entry.id   AF-A0AAW2MWF1-F1
#
_cell.length_a   1.000
_cell.length_b   1.000
_cell.length_c   1.000
_cell.angle_alpha   90.00
_cell.angle_beta   90.00
_cell.angle_gamma   90.00
#
_symmetry.space_group_name_H-M   'P 1'
#
loop_
_entity.id
_entity.type
_entity.pdbx_description
1 polymer ?
#
loop_
_entity_poly.entity_id
_entity_poly.type
_entity_poly.pdbx_seq_one_letter_code
_entity_poly.pdbx_strand_id
1 'polypeptide(L)'
;MAKNPCIFLPFPYALLLSSSLLQGIIAVQYRVTNNAPNTPGGVRFDTEIGIPFTLQTMGTINKFIRKLFQQPSDSQRKYVPILNVYISDFNDSFGYTNGDNINISAIGLQSFPPGQAKFEFTSLMYHEMTHIFQWSGQGTAPGGLTEGIADYVMIKSTYYDPEGYTKPGEGGRWDEGYGVTARFLEYCDSLRNGFTPKLNNKMRKVYKDEYFQELLGKPLPQVWSEYKAKYGNIPADSAGAGVKFIVTNNARNLPGGLRFDREIGIPYTLQTMSTINQFIWNLFEQHSYSERKNIPVLNVFISDFTGAAAYTNGDFNINVSAQVIQSYPPGPGKARFRFTSLIYHEMAHIFQWSGNRTAPGGLTEGIADYVMIKSSVYWWFSYTRPGEGSRWDEGTV
;
A
#
# COMPACT_ATOMS: atom_id res chain seq x y z
N MET A 1 16.94 28.18 -91.98
CA MET A 1 16.15 28.91 -90.97
C MET A 1 16.36 28.19 -89.65
N ALA A 2 17.37 28.60 -88.86
CA ALA A 2 17.22 29.26 -87.54
C ALA A 2 16.66 28.31 -86.46
N LYS A 3 17.26 28.03 -85.29
CA LYS A 3 18.44 28.47 -84.54
C LYS A 3 18.69 27.38 -83.45
N ASN A 4 19.96 27.01 -83.21
CA ASN A 4 20.71 26.72 -81.95
C ASN A 4 19.98 26.33 -80.62
N PRO A 5 20.70 25.85 -79.56
CA PRO A 5 21.85 24.92 -79.47
C PRO A 5 21.83 24.00 -78.19
N CYS A 6 22.90 23.23 -77.95
CA CYS A 6 23.61 22.91 -76.67
C CYS A 6 22.82 22.71 -75.33
N ILE A 7 23.09 21.82 -74.37
CA ILE A 7 24.23 20.97 -73.94
C ILE A 7 23.81 20.29 -72.58
N PHE A 8 24.57 19.25 -72.15
CA PHE A 8 24.77 18.67 -70.79
C PHE A 8 23.89 17.50 -70.27
N LEU A 9 24.57 16.37 -70.04
CA LEU A 9 24.21 15.17 -69.26
C LEU A 9 24.13 15.47 -67.74
N PRO A 10 23.40 14.67 -66.94
CA PRO A 10 24.08 13.66 -66.12
C PRO A 10 23.29 12.37 -65.76
N PHE A 11 24.05 11.35 -65.32
CA PHE A 11 23.74 10.14 -64.52
C PHE A 11 22.36 10.05 -63.82
N PRO A 12 21.71 8.87 -63.80
CA PRO A 12 20.81 8.51 -62.71
C PRO A 12 21.52 7.64 -61.67
N TYR A 13 21.63 8.19 -60.47
CA TYR A 13 21.96 7.52 -59.23
C TYR A 13 20.92 6.43 -58.88
N ALA A 14 21.42 5.36 -58.26
CA ALA A 14 20.65 4.27 -57.68
C ALA A 14 19.61 4.76 -56.65
N LEU A 15 18.36 4.33 -56.82
CA LEU A 15 17.31 4.46 -55.80
C LEU A 15 17.23 3.13 -55.03
N LEU A 16 18.01 2.99 -53.96
CA LEU A 16 17.79 1.99 -52.93
C LEU A 16 16.52 2.37 -52.18
N LEU A 17 15.42 1.66 -52.46
CA LEU A 17 14.21 1.69 -51.63
C LEU A 17 14.55 1.07 -50.27
N SER A 18 14.98 1.90 -49.33
CA SER A 18 15.01 1.52 -47.92
C SER A 18 13.56 1.39 -47.44
N SER A 19 13.04 0.17 -47.40
CA SER A 19 11.84 -0.16 -46.65
C SER A 19 12.18 -0.04 -45.16
N SER A 20 12.10 1.17 -44.62
CA SER A 20 12.00 1.37 -43.18
C SER A 20 10.69 0.75 -42.73
N LEU A 21 10.77 -0.43 -42.12
CA LEU A 21 9.72 -0.98 -41.28
C LEU A 21 9.48 0.03 -40.15
N LEU A 22 8.56 0.97 -40.39
CA LEU A 22 7.86 1.70 -39.35
C LEU A 22 7.08 0.65 -38.56
N GLN A 23 7.72 0.07 -37.54
CA GLN A 23 7.02 -0.56 -36.44
C GLN A 23 6.20 0.56 -35.77
N GLY A 24 4.98 0.75 -36.29
CA GLY A 24 4.02 1.67 -35.69
C GLY A 24 3.87 1.30 -34.22
N ILE A 25 4.10 2.27 -33.35
CA ILE A 25 3.76 2.16 -31.94
C ILE A 25 2.25 1.92 -31.89
N ILE A 26 1.79 0.69 -31.64
CA ILE A 26 0.35 0.42 -31.46
C ILE A 26 -0.03 0.95 -30.07
N ALA A 27 -0.29 2.26 -30.01
CA ALA A 27 -0.92 2.88 -28.87
C ALA A 27 -2.36 2.36 -28.74
N VAL A 28 -2.79 2.07 -27.52
CA VAL A 28 -4.17 1.63 -27.25
C VAL A 28 -5.12 2.77 -27.63
N GLN A 29 -6.11 2.50 -28.48
CA GLN A 29 -7.19 3.45 -28.75
C GLN A 29 -8.22 3.36 -27.62
N TYR A 30 -8.56 4.48 -27.00
CA TYR A 30 -9.59 4.54 -25.98
C TYR A 30 -10.92 5.02 -26.56
N ARG A 31 -12.02 4.38 -26.15
CA ARG A 31 -13.38 4.80 -26.49
C ARG A 31 -14.24 4.77 -25.24
N VAL A 32 -15.11 5.76 -25.12
CA VAL A 32 -16.04 5.90 -23.98
C VAL A 32 -17.42 6.17 -24.53
N THR A 33 -18.42 5.48 -24.02
CA THR A 33 -19.82 5.64 -24.44
C THR A 33 -20.73 5.56 -23.23
N ASN A 34 -21.63 6.53 -23.10
CA ASN A 34 -22.70 6.48 -22.13
C ASN A 34 -23.93 5.85 -22.79
N ASN A 35 -24.21 4.58 -22.49
CA ASN A 35 -25.38 3.86 -23.02
C ASN A 35 -26.63 4.09 -22.17
N ALA A 36 -26.51 4.79 -21.03
CA ALA A 36 -27.59 5.02 -20.08
C ALA A 36 -27.83 6.51 -19.78
N PRO A 37 -27.82 7.43 -20.77
CA PRO A 37 -27.79 8.89 -20.52
C PRO A 37 -29.04 9.42 -19.80
N ASN A 38 -30.15 8.66 -19.80
CA ASN A 38 -31.41 9.06 -19.18
C ASN A 38 -31.61 8.49 -17.76
N THR A 39 -30.68 7.69 -17.25
CA THR A 39 -30.72 7.22 -15.86
C THR A 39 -30.05 8.26 -14.95
N PRO A 40 -30.40 8.31 -13.64
CA PRO A 40 -29.75 9.25 -12.72
C PRO A 40 -28.22 9.10 -12.71
N GLY A 41 -27.73 7.86 -12.79
CA GLY A 41 -26.32 7.54 -12.88
C GLY A 41 -25.64 8.00 -14.18
N GLY A 42 -26.30 7.80 -15.33
CA GLY A 42 -25.78 8.27 -16.61
C GLY A 42 -25.77 9.80 -16.71
N VAL A 43 -26.80 10.48 -16.19
CA VAL A 43 -26.81 11.95 -16.06
C VAL A 43 -25.67 12.42 -15.16
N ARG A 44 -25.45 11.71 -14.04
CA ARG A 44 -24.35 12.01 -13.13
C ARG A 44 -22.98 11.81 -13.78
N PHE A 45 -22.81 10.77 -14.59
CA PHE A 45 -21.60 10.58 -15.39
C PHE A 45 -21.35 11.78 -16.29
N ASP A 46 -22.34 12.21 -17.07
CA ASP A 46 -22.17 13.30 -18.03
C ASP A 46 -21.89 14.66 -17.36
N THR A 47 -22.44 14.88 -16.16
CA THR A 47 -22.32 16.17 -15.45
C THR A 47 -21.11 16.25 -14.52
N GLU A 48 -20.77 15.18 -13.80
CA GLU A 48 -19.71 15.19 -12.77
C GLU A 48 -18.39 14.56 -13.24
N ILE A 49 -18.41 13.61 -14.18
CA ILE A 49 -17.23 12.84 -14.60
C ILE A 49 -16.84 13.24 -16.03
N GLY A 50 -17.66 12.85 -17.00
CA GLY A 50 -17.56 13.20 -18.42
C GLY A 50 -16.60 12.32 -19.23
N ILE A 51 -16.89 12.21 -20.53
CA ILE A 51 -16.05 11.51 -21.52
C ILE A 51 -14.62 12.07 -21.56
N PRO A 52 -14.37 13.39 -21.61
CA PRO A 52 -13.00 13.92 -21.68
C PRO A 52 -12.13 13.52 -20.49
N PHE A 53 -12.68 13.59 -19.28
CA PHE A 53 -11.98 13.14 -18.06
C PHE A 53 -11.70 11.64 -18.13
N THR A 54 -12.69 10.84 -18.53
CA THR A 54 -12.53 9.38 -18.64
C THR A 54 -11.40 9.00 -19.61
N LEU A 55 -11.35 9.61 -20.79
CA LEU A 55 -10.28 9.38 -21.78
C LEU A 55 -8.88 9.74 -21.23
N GLN A 56 -8.77 10.87 -20.51
CA GLN A 56 -7.53 11.28 -19.86
C GLN A 56 -7.11 10.30 -18.75
N THR A 57 -8.07 9.88 -17.93
CA THR A 57 -7.87 8.92 -16.83
C THR A 57 -7.41 7.58 -17.38
N MET A 58 -8.00 7.06 -18.45
CA MET A 58 -7.57 5.83 -19.12
C MET A 58 -6.10 5.90 -19.58
N GLY A 59 -5.71 7.02 -20.20
CA GLY A 59 -4.32 7.25 -20.60
C GLY A 59 -3.34 7.26 -19.43
N THR A 60 -3.74 7.84 -18.30
CA THR A 60 -2.95 7.90 -17.06
C THR A 60 -2.80 6.53 -16.42
N ILE A 61 -3.91 5.80 -16.27
CA ILE A 61 -3.94 4.47 -15.66
C ILE A 61 -3.11 3.47 -16.49
N ASN A 62 -3.22 3.47 -17.81
CA ASN A 62 -2.41 2.57 -18.65
C ASN A 62 -0.90 2.82 -18.46
N LYS A 63 -0.47 4.09 -18.42
CA LYS A 63 0.94 4.43 -18.14
C LYS A 63 1.37 3.94 -16.75
N PHE A 64 0.51 4.10 -15.75
CA PHE A 64 0.76 3.62 -14.38
C PHE A 64 0.92 2.09 -14.34
N ILE A 65 -0.04 1.35 -14.88
CA ILE A 65 -0.03 -0.12 -14.92
C ILE A 65 1.20 -0.63 -15.65
N ARG A 66 1.54 -0.05 -16.82
CA ARG A 66 2.76 -0.40 -17.56
C ARG A 66 4.02 -0.26 -16.72
N LYS A 67 4.13 0.84 -15.98
CA LYS A 67 5.27 1.10 -15.09
C LYS A 67 5.29 0.09 -13.93
N LEU A 68 4.14 -0.14 -13.29
CA LEU A 68 4.04 -1.04 -12.14
C LEU A 68 4.35 -2.49 -12.51
N PHE A 69 3.81 -2.98 -13.63
CA PHE A 69 4.03 -4.35 -14.14
C PHE A 69 5.40 -4.58 -14.75
N GLN A 70 6.25 -3.54 -14.88
CA GLN A 70 7.61 -3.67 -15.40
C GLN A 70 7.64 -4.33 -16.79
N GLN A 71 6.72 -3.93 -17.67
CA GLN A 71 6.58 -4.46 -19.04
C GLN A 71 7.03 -3.41 -20.08
N PRO A 72 8.34 -3.13 -20.21
CA PRO A 72 8.83 -2.05 -21.07
C PRO A 72 8.66 -2.32 -22.57
N SER A 73 8.57 -3.58 -22.99
CA SER A 73 8.45 -3.96 -24.41
C SER A 73 7.06 -4.47 -24.80
N ASP A 74 6.68 -4.30 -26.07
CA ASP A 74 5.39 -4.73 -26.62
C ASP A 74 5.19 -6.25 -26.52
N SER A 75 6.24 -7.03 -26.75
CA SER A 75 6.23 -8.49 -26.60
C SER A 75 5.86 -8.95 -25.18
N GLN A 76 6.08 -8.09 -24.19
CA GLN A 76 5.79 -8.38 -22.81
C GLN A 76 4.36 -8.01 -22.40
N ARG A 77 3.61 -7.32 -23.25
CA ARG A 77 2.29 -6.78 -22.92
C ARG A 77 1.18 -7.63 -23.55
N LYS A 78 0.00 -7.59 -22.94
CA LYS A 78 -1.21 -8.08 -23.59
C LYS A 78 -1.52 -7.16 -24.79
N TYR A 79 -1.88 -7.75 -25.92
CA TYR A 79 -2.27 -6.98 -27.09
C TYR A 79 -3.70 -6.48 -26.92
N VAL A 80 -3.87 -5.16 -26.82
CA VAL A 80 -5.16 -4.48 -26.61
C VAL A 80 -5.23 -3.30 -27.59
N PRO A 81 -5.79 -3.48 -28.80
CA PRO A 81 -5.80 -2.42 -29.80
C PRO A 81 -6.81 -1.31 -29.48
N ILE A 82 -7.97 -1.69 -28.91
CA ILE A 82 -9.05 -0.78 -28.55
C ILE A 82 -9.54 -1.18 -27.17
N LEU A 83 -9.61 -0.22 -26.24
CA LEU A 83 -10.20 -0.41 -24.92
C LEU A 83 -11.45 0.46 -24.83
N ASN A 84 -12.61 -0.17 -24.65
CA ASN A 84 -13.90 0.51 -24.56
C ASN A 84 -14.35 0.62 -23.09
N VAL A 85 -14.91 1.76 -22.71
CA VAL A 85 -15.64 1.96 -21.45
C VAL A 85 -17.08 2.29 -21.78
N TYR A 86 -18.00 1.52 -21.22
CA TYR A 86 -19.44 1.73 -21.36
C TYR A 86 -20.04 2.08 -20.00
N ILE A 87 -20.86 3.14 -19.95
CA ILE A 87 -21.77 3.36 -18.82
C ILE A 87 -23.09 2.69 -19.17
N SER A 88 -23.47 1.67 -18.40
CA SER A 88 -24.62 0.81 -18.70
C SER A 88 -25.52 0.67 -17.48
N ASP A 89 -26.80 0.42 -17.71
CA ASP A 89 -27.79 0.25 -16.64
C ASP A 89 -27.84 -1.21 -16.17
N PHE A 90 -27.21 -1.51 -15.03
CA PHE A 90 -27.20 -2.84 -14.38
C PHE A 90 -26.87 -2.70 -12.88
N ASN A 91 -27.20 -3.70 -12.06
CA ASN A 91 -27.12 -3.61 -10.59
C ASN A 91 -26.23 -4.67 -9.90
N ASP A 92 -25.65 -5.59 -10.65
CA ASP A 92 -24.97 -6.75 -10.04
C ASP A 92 -23.56 -6.40 -9.49
N SER A 93 -22.96 -5.31 -9.95
CA SER A 93 -21.65 -4.81 -9.52
C SER A 93 -21.47 -3.32 -9.87
N PHE A 94 -20.42 -2.69 -9.35
CA PHE A 94 -20.03 -1.34 -9.75
C PHE A 94 -19.43 -1.29 -11.16
N GLY A 95 -18.74 -2.36 -11.54
CA GLY A 95 -18.16 -2.53 -12.87
C GLY A 95 -17.84 -3.99 -13.15
N TYR A 96 -17.58 -4.28 -14.42
CA TYR A 96 -16.97 -5.55 -14.82
C TYR A 96 -16.20 -5.39 -16.12
N THR A 97 -15.24 -6.28 -16.31
CA THR A 97 -14.42 -6.37 -17.52
C THR A 97 -14.79 -7.61 -18.33
N ASN A 98 -14.98 -7.44 -19.64
CA ASN A 98 -15.21 -8.54 -20.58
C ASN A 98 -14.45 -8.30 -21.89
N GLY A 99 -13.46 -9.15 -22.18
CA GLY A 99 -12.53 -8.96 -23.28
C GLY A 99 -11.72 -7.68 -23.08
N ASP A 100 -11.79 -6.77 -24.05
CA ASP A 100 -11.14 -5.45 -24.00
C ASP A 100 -12.14 -4.33 -23.62
N ASN A 101 -13.27 -4.68 -23.01
CA ASN A 101 -14.32 -3.75 -22.63
C ASN A 101 -14.49 -3.70 -21.11
N ILE A 102 -14.70 -2.49 -20.60
CA ILE A 102 -15.10 -2.20 -19.23
C ILE A 102 -16.54 -1.69 -19.26
N ASN A 103 -17.41 -2.26 -18.43
CA ASN A 103 -18.77 -1.78 -18.23
C ASN A 103 -18.87 -1.25 -16.81
N ILE A 104 -19.32 0.00 -16.65
CA ILE A 104 -19.53 0.66 -15.36
C ILE A 104 -21.03 0.83 -15.14
N SER A 105 -21.49 0.48 -13.95
CA SER A 105 -22.90 0.53 -13.59
C SER A 105 -23.34 1.97 -13.39
N ALA A 106 -24.35 2.41 -14.14
CA ALA A 106 -25.03 3.68 -13.89
C ALA A 106 -25.63 3.71 -12.47
N ILE A 107 -26.22 2.60 -11.99
CA ILE A 107 -26.77 2.51 -10.63
C ILE A 107 -25.66 2.71 -9.58
N GLY A 108 -24.49 2.10 -9.78
CA GLY A 108 -23.32 2.30 -8.92
C GLY A 108 -22.80 3.73 -8.94
N LEU A 109 -22.76 4.38 -10.12
CA LEU A 109 -22.39 5.80 -10.22
C LEU A 109 -23.35 6.70 -9.43
N GLN A 110 -24.64 6.39 -9.45
CA GLN A 110 -25.64 7.13 -8.68
C GLN A 110 -25.34 7.04 -7.17
N SER A 111 -24.85 5.91 -6.67
CA SER A 111 -24.59 5.72 -5.24
C SER A 111 -23.29 6.35 -4.73
N PHE A 112 -22.44 6.91 -5.59
CA PHE A 112 -21.19 7.53 -5.14
C PHE A 112 -21.42 8.72 -4.19
N PRO A 113 -20.57 8.94 -3.18
CA PRO A 113 -20.73 10.07 -2.27
C PRO A 113 -20.75 11.41 -3.02
N PRO A 114 -21.54 12.40 -2.58
CA PRO A 114 -21.54 13.75 -3.16
C PRO A 114 -20.12 14.35 -3.18
N GLY A 115 -19.73 14.95 -4.30
CA GLY A 115 -18.40 15.57 -4.47
C GLY A 115 -17.25 14.58 -4.68
N GLN A 116 -17.49 13.27 -4.67
CA GLN A 116 -16.45 12.23 -4.81
C GLN A 116 -16.54 11.43 -6.12
N ALA A 117 -17.47 11.75 -7.02
CA ALA A 117 -17.74 10.93 -8.21
C ALA A 117 -16.49 10.66 -9.07
N LYS A 118 -15.64 11.66 -9.32
CA LYS A 118 -14.37 11.48 -10.05
C LYS A 118 -13.37 10.61 -9.29
N PHE A 119 -13.32 10.69 -7.96
CA PHE A 119 -12.42 9.89 -7.13
C PHE A 119 -12.82 8.42 -7.17
N GLU A 120 -14.08 8.12 -6.86
CA GLU A 120 -14.62 6.76 -6.87
C GLU A 120 -14.57 6.12 -8.25
N PHE A 121 -14.91 6.90 -9.29
CA PHE A 121 -14.78 6.43 -10.67
C PHE A 121 -13.33 6.11 -11.03
N THR A 122 -12.38 6.94 -10.60
CA THR A 122 -10.95 6.70 -10.87
C THR A 122 -10.44 5.47 -10.13
N SER A 123 -10.85 5.28 -8.87
CA SER A 123 -10.59 4.09 -8.06
C SER A 123 -11.05 2.81 -8.79
N LEU A 124 -12.32 2.77 -9.19
CA LEU A 124 -12.92 1.67 -9.95
C LEU A 124 -12.20 1.44 -11.29
N MET A 125 -11.83 2.50 -12.00
CA MET A 125 -11.10 2.39 -13.27
C MET A 125 -9.69 1.80 -13.09
N TYR A 126 -8.99 2.06 -11.99
CA TYR A 126 -7.71 1.39 -11.71
C TYR A 126 -7.90 -0.12 -11.53
N HIS A 127 -8.97 -0.53 -10.84
CA HIS A 127 -9.33 -1.93 -10.69
C HIS A 127 -9.65 -2.56 -12.06
N GLU A 128 -10.65 -2.04 -12.78
CA GLU A 128 -11.13 -2.65 -14.03
C GLU A 128 -10.09 -2.61 -15.16
N MET A 129 -9.33 -1.52 -15.31
CA MET A 129 -8.27 -1.48 -16.32
C MET A 129 -7.13 -2.45 -15.99
N THR A 130 -6.95 -2.84 -14.73
CA THR A 130 -5.99 -3.87 -14.39
C THR A 130 -6.39 -5.22 -14.97
N HIS A 131 -7.67 -5.59 -14.90
CA HIS A 131 -8.20 -6.81 -15.55
C HIS A 131 -7.90 -6.86 -17.05
N ILE A 132 -7.91 -5.70 -17.73
CA ILE A 132 -7.55 -5.61 -19.15
C ILE A 132 -6.08 -6.00 -19.37
N PHE A 133 -5.15 -5.50 -18.55
CA PHE A 133 -3.70 -5.59 -18.80
C PHE A 133 -2.97 -6.68 -18.02
N GLN A 134 -3.58 -7.25 -16.99
CA GLN A 134 -2.99 -8.35 -16.24
C GLN A 134 -3.12 -9.70 -16.97
N TRP A 135 -2.30 -10.65 -16.56
CA TRP A 135 -2.33 -12.02 -17.05
C TRP A 135 -3.07 -12.92 -16.05
N SER A 136 -4.08 -13.64 -16.52
CA SER A 136 -4.90 -14.56 -15.70
C SER A 136 -4.47 -16.02 -15.76
N GLY A 137 -3.28 -16.33 -16.29
CA GLY A 137 -2.87 -17.71 -16.53
C GLY A 137 -3.77 -18.42 -17.55
N GLN A 138 -4.29 -17.69 -18.56
CA GLN A 138 -5.33 -18.22 -19.47
C GLN A 138 -6.54 -18.79 -18.72
N GLY A 139 -6.92 -18.17 -17.59
CA GLY A 139 -8.04 -18.60 -16.75
C GLY A 139 -7.68 -19.66 -15.69
N THR A 140 -6.42 -20.06 -15.57
CA THR A 140 -5.98 -21.00 -14.52
C THR A 140 -5.63 -20.32 -13.20
N ALA A 141 -5.45 -19.00 -13.18
CA ALA A 141 -5.28 -18.27 -11.92
C ALA A 141 -6.59 -18.29 -11.11
N PRO A 142 -6.54 -18.47 -9.78
CA PRO A 142 -7.70 -18.33 -8.93
C PRO A 142 -8.36 -16.96 -9.13
N GLY A 143 -9.71 -16.94 -9.13
CA GLY A 143 -10.46 -15.70 -9.30
C GLY A 143 -10.07 -14.65 -8.27
N GLY A 144 -9.90 -15.03 -6.99
CA GLY A 144 -9.47 -14.09 -5.97
C GLY A 144 -8.03 -13.59 -6.14
N LEU A 145 -7.12 -14.35 -6.74
CA LEU A 145 -5.82 -13.79 -7.12
C LEU A 145 -5.96 -12.73 -8.21
N THR A 146 -6.83 -12.98 -9.19
CA THR A 146 -7.13 -12.08 -10.30
C THR A 146 -7.73 -10.76 -9.79
N GLU A 147 -8.72 -10.82 -8.91
CA GLU A 147 -9.31 -9.64 -8.24
C GLU A 147 -8.30 -8.94 -7.30
N GLY A 148 -7.50 -9.71 -6.58
CA GLY A 148 -6.51 -9.18 -5.64
C GLY A 148 -5.39 -8.40 -6.32
N ILE A 149 -4.97 -8.79 -7.54
CA ILE A 149 -3.99 -8.00 -8.31
C ILE A 149 -4.62 -6.70 -8.79
N ALA A 150 -5.90 -6.71 -9.20
CA ALA A 150 -6.63 -5.49 -9.58
C ALA A 150 -6.70 -4.50 -8.41
N ASP A 151 -7.07 -4.96 -7.22
CA ASP A 151 -7.09 -4.12 -6.02
C ASP A 151 -5.69 -3.71 -5.54
N TYR A 152 -4.68 -4.57 -5.72
CA TYR A 152 -3.30 -4.21 -5.45
C TYR A 152 -2.86 -3.02 -6.32
N VAL A 153 -3.18 -3.00 -7.62
CA VAL A 153 -2.87 -1.87 -8.50
C VAL A 153 -3.58 -0.61 -8.04
N MET A 154 -4.88 -0.72 -7.72
CA MET A 154 -5.67 0.39 -7.18
C MET A 154 -5.04 0.96 -5.90
N ILE A 155 -4.67 0.12 -4.94
CA ILE A 155 -3.99 0.55 -3.70
C ILE A 155 -2.67 1.26 -4.02
N LYS A 156 -1.85 0.73 -4.94
CA LYS A 156 -0.59 1.38 -5.36
C LYS A 156 -0.80 2.71 -6.07
N SER A 157 -1.98 2.94 -6.67
CA SER A 157 -2.33 4.21 -7.30
C SER A 157 -2.68 5.30 -6.30
N THR A 158 -2.95 4.95 -5.04
CA THR A 158 -3.45 5.82 -3.96
C THR A 158 -4.87 6.38 -4.17
N TYR A 159 -5.57 5.97 -5.22
CA TYR A 159 -7.01 6.23 -5.41
C TYR A 159 -7.84 5.16 -4.70
N TYR A 160 -7.86 5.19 -3.38
CA TYR A 160 -8.74 4.38 -2.53
C TYR A 160 -8.90 5.08 -1.17
N ASP A 161 -9.96 4.79 -0.44
CA ASP A 161 -10.11 5.26 0.95
C ASP A 161 -9.35 4.32 1.91
N PRO A 162 -8.25 4.75 2.57
CA PRO A 162 -7.50 3.88 3.46
C PRO A 162 -8.22 3.54 4.76
N GLU A 163 -9.21 4.34 5.19
CA GLU A 163 -9.89 4.15 6.48
C GLU A 163 -10.98 3.08 6.40
N GLY A 164 -11.76 3.09 5.31
CA GLY A 164 -12.86 2.15 5.09
C GLY A 164 -12.47 0.83 4.41
N TYR A 165 -11.21 0.67 4.02
CA TYR A 165 -10.78 -0.45 3.17
C TYR A 165 -10.09 -1.57 3.95
N THR A 166 -10.00 -2.77 3.33
CA THR A 166 -9.48 -3.99 3.97
C THR A 166 -8.11 -3.77 4.60
N LYS A 167 -7.97 -4.19 5.86
CA LYS A 167 -6.72 -4.05 6.62
C LYS A 167 -5.81 -5.26 6.41
N PRO A 168 -4.48 -5.10 6.53
CA PRO A 168 -3.57 -6.23 6.54
C PRO A 168 -4.00 -7.26 7.59
N GLY A 169 -4.03 -8.53 7.20
CA GLY A 169 -4.38 -9.65 8.07
C GLY A 169 -5.86 -9.98 8.12
N GLU A 170 -6.74 -9.20 7.49
CA GLU A 170 -8.14 -9.59 7.29
C GLU A 170 -8.27 -10.75 6.28
N GLY A 171 -9.43 -11.41 6.28
CA GLY A 171 -9.70 -12.59 5.44
C GLY A 171 -9.15 -13.91 5.99
N GLY A 172 -9.69 -15.02 5.49
CA GLY A 172 -9.38 -16.39 5.88
C GLY A 172 -8.47 -17.14 4.89
N ARG A 173 -8.44 -16.73 3.62
CA ARG A 173 -7.65 -17.37 2.55
C ARG A 173 -6.92 -16.34 1.68
N TRP A 174 -5.76 -16.73 1.16
CA TRP A 174 -4.87 -15.83 0.42
C TRP A 174 -5.46 -15.34 -0.93
N ASP A 175 -6.38 -16.08 -1.53
CA ASP A 175 -7.10 -15.81 -2.78
C ASP A 175 -8.61 -15.59 -2.55
N GLU A 176 -8.99 -14.86 -1.50
CA GLU A 176 -10.39 -14.42 -1.33
C GLU A 176 -10.79 -13.34 -2.32
N GLY A 177 -9.83 -12.63 -2.92
CA GLY A 177 -10.10 -11.50 -3.79
C GLY A 177 -9.91 -10.16 -3.12
N TYR A 178 -10.05 -9.14 -3.96
CA TYR A 178 -10.12 -7.75 -3.57
C TYR A 178 -9.02 -7.34 -2.58
N GLY A 179 -9.37 -6.50 -1.60
CA GLY A 179 -8.47 -6.00 -0.57
C GLY A 179 -7.75 -7.09 0.23
N VAL A 180 -8.38 -8.24 0.50
CA VAL A 180 -7.75 -9.32 1.29
C VAL A 180 -6.51 -9.84 0.57
N THR A 181 -6.67 -10.25 -0.68
CA THR A 181 -5.57 -10.73 -1.49
C THR A 181 -4.59 -9.61 -1.84
N ALA A 182 -5.07 -8.39 -2.07
CA ALA A 182 -4.21 -7.24 -2.33
C ALA A 182 -3.24 -6.96 -1.16
N ARG A 183 -3.72 -7.00 0.09
CA ARG A 183 -2.86 -6.82 1.27
C ARG A 183 -1.84 -7.95 1.44
N PHE A 184 -2.21 -9.17 1.07
CA PHE A 184 -1.26 -10.29 1.03
C PHE A 184 -0.16 -10.07 -0.03
N LEU A 185 -0.52 -9.56 -1.21
CA LEU A 185 0.43 -9.23 -2.26
C LEU A 185 1.38 -8.08 -1.85
N GLU A 186 0.89 -7.08 -1.12
CA GLU A 186 1.75 -6.04 -0.53
C GLU A 186 2.78 -6.62 0.44
N TYR A 187 2.39 -7.59 1.25
CA TYR A 187 3.34 -8.31 2.11
C TYR A 187 4.37 -9.10 1.29
N CYS A 188 3.94 -9.81 0.25
CA CYS A 188 4.86 -10.52 -0.63
C CYS A 188 5.87 -9.58 -1.31
N ASP A 189 5.44 -8.39 -1.73
CA ASP A 189 6.35 -7.35 -2.23
C ASP A 189 7.33 -6.82 -1.17
N SER A 190 6.92 -6.79 0.10
CA SER A 190 7.82 -6.44 1.21
C SER A 190 8.91 -7.49 1.44
N LEU A 191 8.64 -8.76 1.12
CA LEU A 191 9.62 -9.84 1.18
C LEU A 191 10.55 -9.82 -0.04
N ARG A 192 10.02 -9.49 -1.22
CA ARG A 192 10.78 -9.32 -2.44
C ARG A 192 10.21 -8.18 -3.27
N ASN A 193 10.98 -7.11 -3.39
CA ASN A 193 10.57 -5.96 -4.20
C ASN A 193 10.18 -6.38 -5.63
N GLY A 194 8.98 -5.98 -6.05
CA GLY A 194 8.38 -6.34 -7.33
C GLY A 194 8.03 -7.82 -7.46
N PHE A 195 7.66 -8.48 -6.37
CA PHE A 195 7.06 -9.82 -6.38
C PHE A 195 5.80 -9.83 -7.25
N THR A 196 4.82 -8.97 -6.97
CA THR A 196 3.51 -8.95 -7.65
C THR A 196 3.62 -8.78 -9.17
N PRO A 197 4.40 -7.81 -9.70
CA PRO A 197 4.58 -7.70 -11.15
C PRO A 197 5.33 -8.89 -11.77
N LYS A 198 6.27 -9.53 -11.05
CA LYS A 198 6.92 -10.76 -11.50
C LYS A 198 5.97 -11.94 -11.52
N LEU A 199 5.09 -12.06 -10.52
CA LEU A 199 4.04 -13.08 -10.48
C LEU A 199 3.11 -12.92 -11.69
N ASN A 200 2.58 -11.71 -11.91
CA ASN A 200 1.78 -11.39 -13.09
C ASN A 200 2.50 -11.78 -14.40
N ASN A 201 3.79 -11.46 -14.53
CA ASN A 201 4.57 -11.82 -15.71
C ASN A 201 4.72 -13.35 -15.91
N LYS A 202 4.83 -14.13 -14.82
CA LYS A 202 4.86 -15.60 -14.89
C LYS A 202 3.50 -16.20 -15.28
N MET A 203 2.40 -15.50 -15.00
CA MET A 203 1.04 -15.94 -15.31
C MET A 203 0.60 -15.70 -16.76
N ARG A 204 1.51 -15.42 -17.72
CA ARG A 204 1.14 -15.23 -19.14
C ARG A 204 0.31 -16.36 -19.74
N LYS A 205 0.59 -17.59 -19.31
CA LYS A 205 0.00 -18.82 -19.88
C LYS A 205 -0.67 -19.70 -18.84
N VAL A 206 -0.08 -19.84 -17.66
CA VAL A 206 -0.59 -20.70 -16.59
C VAL A 206 -0.21 -20.15 -15.23
N TYR A 207 -1.08 -20.31 -14.24
CA TYR A 207 -0.80 -20.07 -12.83
C TYR A 207 -0.43 -21.37 -12.12
N LYS A 208 0.46 -21.24 -11.13
CA LYS A 208 1.01 -22.32 -10.31
C LYS A 208 1.37 -21.77 -8.94
N ASP A 209 0.94 -22.42 -7.86
CA ASP A 209 1.30 -22.06 -6.49
C ASP A 209 2.83 -22.07 -6.29
N GLU A 210 3.54 -22.93 -7.03
CA GLU A 210 5.01 -23.04 -7.02
C GLU A 210 5.71 -21.74 -7.41
N TYR A 211 5.03 -20.81 -8.09
CA TYR A 211 5.62 -19.51 -8.39
C TYR A 211 5.95 -18.72 -7.12
N PHE A 212 5.25 -18.95 -6.00
CA PHE A 212 5.62 -18.36 -4.70
C PHE A 212 6.94 -18.95 -4.20
N GLN A 213 7.16 -20.27 -4.35
CA GLN A 213 8.44 -20.91 -4.02
C GLN A 213 9.57 -20.37 -4.90
N GLU A 214 9.36 -20.27 -6.21
CA GLU A 214 10.36 -19.74 -7.13
C GLU A 214 10.69 -18.26 -6.86
N LEU A 215 9.68 -17.47 -6.46
CA LEU A 215 9.84 -16.04 -6.27
C LEU A 215 10.30 -15.66 -4.85
N LEU A 216 9.90 -16.38 -3.81
CA LEU A 216 10.17 -16.03 -2.41
C LEU A 216 11.05 -17.05 -1.70
N GLY A 217 11.34 -18.19 -2.32
CA GLY A 217 12.05 -19.30 -1.69
C GLY A 217 11.21 -20.08 -0.67
N LYS A 218 9.89 -19.82 -0.61
CA LYS A 218 8.96 -20.43 0.36
C LYS A 218 7.66 -20.88 -0.31
N PRO A 219 7.06 -22.02 0.07
CA PRO A 219 5.79 -22.46 -0.47
C PRO A 219 4.66 -21.50 -0.09
N LEU A 220 3.67 -21.33 -0.97
CA LEU A 220 2.54 -20.42 -0.74
C LEU A 220 1.84 -20.61 0.63
N PRO A 221 1.54 -21.84 1.10
CA PRO A 221 0.94 -22.03 2.43
C PRO A 221 1.79 -21.47 3.57
N GLN A 222 3.12 -21.56 3.46
CA GLN A 222 4.03 -20.97 4.44
C GLN A 222 4.00 -19.44 4.39
N VAL A 223 4.07 -18.86 3.18
CA VAL A 223 4.01 -17.38 3.01
C VAL A 223 2.71 -16.81 3.56
N TRP A 224 1.58 -17.49 3.31
CA TRP A 224 0.28 -17.11 3.87
C TRP A 224 0.25 -17.22 5.39
N SER A 225 0.76 -18.32 5.95
CA SER A 225 0.85 -18.49 7.40
C SER A 225 1.70 -17.39 8.06
N GLU A 226 2.85 -17.05 7.48
CA GLU A 226 3.71 -15.96 7.96
C GLU A 226 3.03 -14.58 7.85
N TYR A 227 2.28 -14.34 6.76
CA TYR A 227 1.43 -13.15 6.64
C TYR A 227 0.39 -13.07 7.76
N LYS A 228 -0.32 -14.17 8.04
CA LYS A 228 -1.30 -14.23 9.13
C LYS A 228 -0.66 -14.15 10.50
N ALA A 229 0.54 -14.67 10.71
CA ALA A 229 1.28 -14.46 11.95
C ALA A 229 1.69 -12.98 12.13
N LYS A 230 2.07 -12.31 11.04
CA LYS A 230 2.48 -10.91 11.05
C LYS A 230 1.31 -9.93 11.23
N TYR A 231 0.17 -10.18 10.59
CA TYR A 231 -0.95 -9.24 10.52
C TYR A 231 -2.28 -9.79 11.03
N GLY A 232 -2.46 -11.11 11.04
CA GLY A 232 -3.70 -11.80 11.43
C GLY A 232 -3.89 -11.97 12.94
N ASN A 233 -3.04 -11.38 13.78
CA ASN A 233 -3.23 -11.34 15.22
C ASN A 233 -4.26 -10.27 15.61
N ILE A 234 -5.53 -10.53 15.29
CA ILE A 234 -6.65 -10.11 16.13
C ILE A 234 -7.55 -11.32 16.39
N PRO A 235 -7.26 -12.13 17.41
CA PRO A 235 -8.30 -12.76 18.21
C PRO A 235 -8.59 -11.86 19.40
N ALA A 236 -9.85 -11.43 19.52
CA ALA A 236 -10.36 -10.79 20.72
C ALA A 236 -10.39 -11.75 21.94
N ASP A 237 -10.09 -13.05 21.76
CA ASP A 237 -10.26 -14.07 22.80
C ASP A 237 -9.11 -15.11 22.88
N SER A 238 -7.86 -14.76 22.55
CA SER A 238 -6.71 -15.60 22.91
C SER A 238 -6.19 -15.23 24.31
N ALA A 239 -6.86 -15.75 25.33
CA ALA A 239 -6.26 -15.96 26.64
C ALA A 239 -5.01 -16.83 26.46
N GLY A 240 -3.85 -16.18 26.26
CA GLY A 240 -2.58 -16.83 25.95
C GLY A 240 -1.40 -15.92 25.58
N ALA A 241 -1.59 -14.59 25.48
CA ALA A 241 -0.51 -13.64 25.15
C ALA A 241 0.07 -12.85 26.34
N GLY A 242 -0.29 -13.18 27.60
CA GLY A 242 0.37 -12.75 28.84
C GLY A 242 0.32 -11.25 29.22
N VAL A 243 0.32 -10.32 28.26
CA VAL A 243 0.40 -8.87 28.51
C VAL A 243 -0.96 -8.21 28.31
N LYS A 244 -1.54 -7.66 29.38
CA LYS A 244 -2.72 -6.80 29.31
C LYS A 244 -2.30 -5.37 28.98
N PHE A 245 -2.76 -4.83 27.85
CA PHE A 245 -2.53 -3.42 27.52
C PHE A 245 -3.62 -2.53 28.10
N ILE A 246 -3.23 -1.41 28.69
CA ILE A 246 -4.14 -0.38 29.22
C ILE A 246 -3.67 0.97 28.70
N VAL A 247 -4.60 1.76 28.15
CA VAL A 247 -4.32 3.11 27.66
C VAL A 247 -5.25 4.09 28.35
N THR A 248 -4.67 5.09 29.00
CA THR A 248 -5.42 6.11 29.74
C THR A 248 -5.00 7.49 29.29
N ASN A 249 -5.96 8.29 28.83
CA ASN A 249 -5.73 9.71 28.57
C ASN A 249 -6.05 10.52 29.85
N ASN A 250 -5.03 10.94 30.59
CA ASN A 250 -5.17 11.79 31.77
C ASN A 250 -5.23 13.29 31.41
N ALA A 251 -4.87 13.64 30.18
CA ALA A 251 -4.75 15.01 29.68
C ALA A 251 -5.98 15.46 28.87
N ARG A 252 -7.16 14.88 29.07
CA ARG A 252 -8.38 15.13 28.27
C ARG A 252 -8.81 16.59 28.20
N ASN A 253 -8.42 17.41 29.18
CA ASN A 253 -8.74 18.84 29.23
C ASN A 253 -7.64 19.74 28.61
N LEU A 254 -6.58 19.15 28.04
CA LEU A 254 -5.48 19.87 27.40
C LEU A 254 -5.53 19.70 25.89
N PRO A 255 -5.04 20.67 25.09
CA PRO A 255 -5.10 20.59 23.64
C PRO A 255 -4.45 19.32 23.07
N GLY A 256 -3.36 18.87 23.68
CA GLY A 256 -2.69 17.61 23.35
C GLY A 256 -3.52 16.36 23.58
N GLY A 257 -4.18 16.26 24.74
CA GLY A 257 -5.05 15.12 25.04
C GLY A 257 -6.32 15.12 24.18
N LEU A 258 -6.89 16.29 23.89
CA LEU A 258 -8.00 16.42 22.92
C LEU A 258 -7.58 15.97 21.51
N ARG A 259 -6.35 16.34 21.10
CA ARG A 259 -5.79 15.91 19.82
C ARG A 259 -5.53 14.41 19.79
N PHE A 260 -5.06 13.82 20.89
CA PHE A 260 -4.91 12.37 21.02
C PHE A 260 -6.25 11.68 20.79
N ASP A 261 -7.32 12.11 21.45
CA ASP A 261 -8.65 11.48 21.31
C ASP A 261 -9.21 11.62 19.87
N ARG A 262 -8.97 12.75 19.21
CA ARG A 262 -9.45 13.03 17.85
C ARG A 262 -8.67 12.28 16.76
N GLU A 263 -7.34 12.29 16.82
CA GLU A 263 -6.48 11.87 15.70
C GLU A 263 -5.83 10.50 15.92
N ILE A 264 -5.60 10.09 17.17
CA ILE A 264 -4.92 8.83 17.52
C ILE A 264 -5.94 7.85 18.10
N GLY A 265 -6.36 8.10 19.34
CA GLY A 265 -7.42 7.37 20.04
C GLY A 265 -6.93 6.10 20.74
N ILE A 266 -7.59 5.77 21.86
CA ILE A 266 -7.34 4.54 22.64
C ILE A 266 -7.42 3.26 21.78
N PRO A 267 -8.44 3.07 20.90
CA PRO A 267 -8.53 1.85 20.10
C PRO A 267 -7.32 1.64 19.18
N TYR A 268 -6.86 2.71 18.53
CA TYR A 268 -5.66 2.67 17.69
C TYR A 268 -4.41 2.34 18.50
N THR A 269 -4.26 2.96 19.67
CA THR A 269 -3.10 2.72 20.55
C THR A 269 -3.06 1.27 21.02
N LEU A 270 -4.18 0.69 21.46
CA LEU A 270 -4.24 -0.71 21.88
C LEU A 270 -3.88 -1.68 20.74
N GLN A 271 -4.42 -1.44 19.54
CA GLN A 271 -4.06 -2.23 18.36
C GLN A 271 -2.57 -2.10 18.02
N THR A 272 -2.04 -0.88 18.10
CA THR A 272 -0.65 -0.56 17.83
C THR A 272 0.27 -1.27 18.82
N MET A 273 -0.04 -1.25 20.13
CA MET A 273 0.74 -1.93 21.16
C MET A 273 0.78 -3.44 20.95
N SER A 274 -0.35 -4.07 20.60
CA SER A 274 -0.37 -5.51 20.27
C SER A 274 0.56 -5.84 19.10
N THR A 275 0.52 -5.01 18.05
CA THR A 275 1.39 -5.15 16.87
C THR A 275 2.87 -5.00 17.23
N ILE A 276 3.20 -3.96 18.00
CA ILE A 276 4.58 -3.65 18.42
C ILE A 276 5.13 -4.77 19.31
N ASN A 277 4.32 -5.29 20.23
CA ASN A 277 4.72 -6.37 21.12
C ASN A 277 5.16 -7.62 20.34
N GLN A 278 4.37 -8.06 19.36
CA GLN A 278 4.74 -9.19 18.50
C GLN A 278 5.97 -8.89 17.64
N PHE A 279 6.08 -7.66 17.13
CA PHE A 279 7.24 -7.22 16.36
C PHE A 279 8.53 -7.31 17.18
N ILE A 280 8.52 -6.78 18.40
CA ILE A 280 9.71 -6.76 19.28
C ILE A 280 10.12 -8.17 19.68
N TRP A 281 9.18 -9.04 20.06
CA TRP A 281 9.52 -10.43 20.39
C TRP A 281 10.18 -11.16 19.23
N ASN A 282 9.70 -10.96 18.00
CA ASN A 282 10.34 -11.53 16.82
C ASN A 282 11.71 -10.91 16.55
N LEU A 283 11.83 -9.59 16.70
CA LEU A 283 13.08 -8.87 16.45
C LEU A 283 14.19 -9.23 17.46
N PHE A 284 13.81 -9.51 18.71
CA PHE A 284 14.72 -9.91 19.78
C PHE A 284 14.87 -11.44 19.90
N GLU A 285 14.29 -12.21 18.98
CA GLU A 285 14.34 -13.68 18.98
C GLU A 285 13.81 -14.31 20.29
N GLN A 286 12.82 -13.67 20.92
CA GLN A 286 12.16 -14.13 22.14
C GLN A 286 10.93 -14.98 21.82
N HIS A 287 11.16 -16.21 21.36
CA HIS A 287 10.13 -17.08 20.78
C HIS A 287 9.27 -17.81 21.83
N SER A 288 9.75 -17.95 23.06
CA SER A 288 9.09 -18.66 24.16
C SER A 288 8.82 -17.75 25.36
N TYR A 289 7.91 -18.19 26.25
CA TYR A 289 7.60 -17.45 27.48
C TYR A 289 8.81 -17.30 28.41
N SER A 290 9.69 -18.32 28.46
CA SER A 290 10.90 -18.32 29.28
C SER A 290 11.98 -17.33 28.81
N GLU A 291 11.96 -16.93 27.54
CA GLU A 291 12.92 -15.95 26.97
C GLU A 291 12.45 -14.50 27.14
N ARG A 292 11.16 -14.31 27.42
CA ARG A 292 10.52 -12.99 27.52
C ARG A 292 10.58 -12.47 28.94
N LYS A 293 10.58 -11.15 29.08
CA LYS A 293 10.25 -10.51 30.35
C LYS A 293 8.81 -10.85 30.75
N ASN A 294 8.57 -11.08 32.03
CA ASN A 294 7.23 -11.28 32.57
C ASN A 294 6.51 -9.93 32.74
N ILE A 295 5.67 -9.57 31.78
CA ILE A 295 4.96 -8.28 31.73
C ILE A 295 3.45 -8.54 31.78
N PRO A 296 2.83 -8.65 32.96
CA PRO A 296 1.41 -8.98 33.04
C PRO A 296 0.51 -7.83 32.57
N VAL A 297 0.95 -6.58 32.75
CA VAL A 297 0.23 -5.37 32.35
C VAL A 297 1.23 -4.35 31.82
N LEU A 298 0.95 -3.73 30.68
CA LEU A 298 1.71 -2.61 30.15
C LEU A 298 0.77 -1.42 29.95
N ASN A 299 1.07 -0.32 30.63
CA ASN A 299 0.23 0.89 30.63
C ASN A 299 0.82 1.98 29.74
N VAL A 300 -0.03 2.66 28.98
CA VAL A 300 0.31 3.92 28.30
C VAL A 300 -0.57 5.03 28.86
N PHE A 301 0.07 6.07 29.37
CA PHE A 301 -0.60 7.26 29.89
C PHE A 301 -0.31 8.45 28.99
N ILE A 302 -1.36 9.20 28.61
CA ILE A 302 -1.19 10.54 28.05
C ILE A 302 -1.26 11.54 29.18
N SER A 303 -0.15 12.20 29.47
CA SER A 303 0.06 13.00 30.68
C SER A 303 0.62 14.38 30.34
N ASP A 304 0.42 15.35 31.23
CA ASP A 304 0.96 16.70 31.07
C ASP A 304 2.37 16.81 31.66
N PHE A 305 3.37 16.91 30.80
CA PHE A 305 4.75 17.17 31.17
C PHE A 305 5.56 17.75 29.99
N THR A 306 6.67 18.41 30.30
CA THR A 306 7.60 19.06 29.35
C THR A 306 8.92 18.30 29.25
N GLY A 307 9.73 18.62 28.23
CA GLY A 307 11.07 18.07 28.04
C GLY A 307 11.08 16.90 27.06
N ALA A 308 10.83 15.68 27.55
CA ALA A 308 10.85 14.46 26.74
C ALA A 308 9.53 14.21 26.00
N ALA A 309 9.58 13.47 24.89
CA ALA A 309 8.38 13.04 24.15
C ALA A 309 7.61 11.96 24.91
N ALA A 310 8.33 11.02 25.51
CA ALA A 310 7.81 10.04 26.43
C ALA A 310 8.91 9.66 27.44
N TYR A 311 8.51 8.91 28.46
CA TYR A 311 9.43 8.21 29.34
C TYR A 311 8.79 6.93 29.86
N THR A 312 9.62 5.96 30.21
CA THR A 312 9.21 4.76 30.92
C THR A 312 9.41 4.92 32.43
N ASN A 313 8.41 4.56 33.25
CA ASN A 313 8.55 4.58 34.71
C ASN A 313 7.91 3.36 35.40
N GLY A 314 8.58 2.85 36.43
CA GLY A 314 8.25 1.50 36.94
C GLY A 314 8.42 0.46 35.83
N ASP A 315 8.32 -0.82 36.16
CA ASP A 315 8.77 -1.83 35.19
C ASP A 315 7.95 -1.84 33.88
N PHE A 316 6.70 -1.33 33.85
CA PHE A 316 5.78 -1.51 32.70
C PHE A 316 4.88 -0.31 32.34
N ASN A 317 5.26 0.93 32.63
CA ASN A 317 4.47 2.10 32.22
C ASN A 317 5.22 3.00 31.25
N ILE A 318 4.50 3.49 30.24
CA ILE A 318 4.94 4.50 29.29
C ILE A 318 4.09 5.76 29.53
N ASN A 319 4.73 6.89 29.75
CA ASN A 319 4.06 8.20 29.84
C ASN A 319 4.42 9.01 28.60
N VAL A 320 3.41 9.42 27.83
CA VAL A 320 3.56 10.22 26.61
C VAL A 320 3.12 11.65 26.89
N SER A 321 3.93 12.62 26.48
CA SER A 321 3.65 14.04 26.71
C SER A 321 2.49 14.52 25.84
N ALA A 322 1.43 15.02 26.48
CA ALA A 322 0.34 15.70 25.80
C ALA A 322 0.85 16.94 25.05
N GLN A 323 1.85 17.65 25.59
CA GLN A 323 2.41 18.84 24.95
C GLN A 323 3.14 18.51 23.64
N VAL A 324 3.81 17.36 23.58
CA VAL A 324 4.45 16.87 22.35
C VAL A 324 3.41 16.39 21.34
N ILE A 325 2.34 15.70 21.77
CA ILE A 325 1.23 15.35 20.87
C ILE A 325 0.59 16.60 20.26
N GLN A 326 0.43 17.67 21.06
CA GLN A 326 -0.09 18.94 20.57
C GLN A 326 0.76 19.51 19.43
N SER A 327 2.09 19.36 19.48
CA SER A 327 3.02 19.91 18.49
C SER A 327 3.23 19.03 17.24
N TYR A 328 2.60 17.85 17.16
CA TYR A 328 2.73 16.98 15.99
C TYR A 328 2.35 17.68 14.68
N PRO A 329 2.99 17.36 13.55
CA PRO A 329 2.67 17.99 12.27
C PRO A 329 1.18 17.81 11.91
N PRO A 330 0.51 18.84 11.38
CA PRO A 330 -0.85 18.70 10.88
C PRO A 330 -0.87 17.88 9.58
N GLY A 331 -1.97 17.15 9.38
CA GLY A 331 -2.23 16.37 8.16
C GLY A 331 -2.74 14.96 8.45
N PRO A 332 -3.46 14.35 7.49
CA PRO A 332 -4.06 13.02 7.67
C PRO A 332 -2.98 11.99 8.01
N GLY A 333 -3.21 11.21 9.06
CA GLY A 333 -2.32 10.13 9.50
C GLY A 333 -0.99 10.55 10.16
N LYS A 334 -0.59 11.83 10.12
CA LYS A 334 0.73 12.25 10.65
C LYS A 334 0.86 12.13 12.16
N ALA A 335 -0.19 12.43 12.91
CA ALA A 335 -0.19 12.28 14.37
C ALA A 335 -0.07 10.80 14.77
N ARG A 336 -0.84 9.91 14.11
CA ARG A 336 -0.73 8.46 14.28
C ARG A 336 0.66 7.95 13.94
N PHE A 337 1.25 8.42 12.83
CA PHE A 337 2.59 8.02 12.43
C PHE A 337 3.64 8.39 13.49
N ARG A 338 3.66 9.66 13.93
CA ARG A 338 4.60 10.13 14.97
C ARG A 338 4.41 9.38 16.30
N PHE A 339 3.15 9.19 16.69
CA PHE A 339 2.81 8.46 17.90
C PHE A 339 3.26 7.00 17.82
N THR A 340 3.01 6.32 16.70
CA THR A 340 3.43 4.92 16.51
C THR A 340 4.94 4.77 16.58
N SER A 341 5.72 5.65 15.93
CA SER A 341 7.19 5.65 16.06
C SER A 341 7.63 5.75 17.52
N LEU A 342 7.04 6.68 18.28
CA LEU A 342 7.32 6.86 19.71
C LEU A 342 6.99 5.60 20.52
N ILE A 343 5.83 4.97 20.28
CA ILE A 343 5.48 3.74 21.01
C ILE A 343 6.39 2.57 20.65
N TYR A 344 6.89 2.46 19.41
CA TYR A 344 7.91 1.44 19.07
C TYR A 344 9.19 1.63 19.89
N HIS A 345 9.65 2.87 20.03
CA HIS A 345 10.81 3.23 20.85
C HIS A 345 10.58 2.88 22.33
N GLU A 346 9.52 3.40 22.92
CA GLU A 346 9.25 3.23 24.35
C GLU A 346 8.98 1.77 24.73
N MET A 347 8.25 1.02 23.89
CA MET A 347 8.04 -0.41 24.14
C MET A 347 9.33 -1.22 24.00
N ALA A 348 10.30 -0.79 23.19
CA ALA A 348 11.60 -1.45 23.15
C ALA A 348 12.30 -1.40 24.51
N HIS A 349 12.24 -0.25 25.22
CA HIS A 349 12.75 -0.15 26.59
C HIS A 349 12.07 -1.13 27.56
N ILE A 350 10.77 -1.34 27.37
CA ILE A 350 10.00 -2.28 28.19
C ILE A 350 10.47 -3.72 27.96
N PHE A 351 10.67 -4.16 26.71
CA PHE A 351 11.00 -5.55 26.39
C PHE A 351 12.49 -5.90 26.37
N GLN A 352 13.38 -4.92 26.16
CA GLN A 352 14.82 -5.18 26.09
C GLN A 352 15.43 -5.50 27.45
N TRP A 353 16.34 -6.46 27.53
CA TRP A 353 17.10 -6.73 28.76
C TRP A 353 18.20 -5.68 28.95
N SER A 354 18.33 -5.13 30.16
CA SER A 354 19.33 -4.10 30.48
C SER A 354 20.44 -4.58 31.44
N GLY A 355 20.56 -5.91 31.63
CA GLY A 355 21.54 -6.50 32.55
C GLY A 355 21.40 -5.99 33.98
N ASN A 356 20.17 -5.91 34.51
CA ASN A 356 19.87 -5.27 35.80
C ASN A 356 20.32 -3.79 35.86
N ARG A 357 20.05 -3.04 34.78
CA ARG A 357 20.40 -1.62 34.62
C ARG A 357 21.91 -1.31 34.61
N THR A 358 22.75 -2.29 34.26
CA THR A 358 24.20 -2.10 34.09
C THR A 358 24.59 -1.75 32.65
N ALA A 359 23.68 -1.96 31.68
CA ALA A 359 23.91 -1.55 30.30
C ALA A 359 24.05 -0.01 30.19
N PRO A 360 25.00 0.51 29.39
CA PRO A 360 25.14 1.95 29.14
C PRO A 360 23.86 2.53 28.52
N GLY A 361 23.47 3.74 28.94
CA GLY A 361 22.26 4.40 28.45
C GLY A 361 22.21 4.54 26.93
N GLY A 362 23.31 4.99 26.30
CA GLY A 362 23.39 5.11 24.84
C GLY A 362 23.21 3.78 24.09
N LEU A 363 23.60 2.65 24.69
CA LEU A 363 23.33 1.32 24.11
C LEU A 363 21.83 0.99 24.20
N THR A 364 21.19 1.26 25.33
CA THR A 364 19.76 0.97 25.51
C THR A 364 18.86 1.88 24.67
N GLU A 365 19.25 3.14 24.45
CA GLU A 365 18.58 4.04 23.49
C GLU A 365 18.81 3.57 22.04
N GLY A 366 20.05 3.22 21.68
CA GLY A 366 20.38 2.75 20.34
C GLY A 366 19.64 1.46 19.95
N ILE A 367 19.37 0.56 20.89
CA ILE A 367 18.51 -0.61 20.64
C ILE A 367 17.06 -0.18 20.41
N ALA A 368 16.53 0.77 21.18
CA ALA A 368 15.16 1.28 21.00
C ALA A 368 14.99 1.97 19.64
N ASP A 369 15.96 2.80 19.25
CA ASP A 369 16.02 3.40 17.92
C ASP A 369 16.08 2.33 16.82
N TYR A 370 16.88 1.28 17.02
CA TYR A 370 16.97 0.17 16.07
C TYR A 370 15.62 -0.55 15.89
N VAL A 371 14.87 -0.80 16.97
CA VAL A 371 13.50 -1.35 16.89
C VAL A 371 12.60 -0.45 16.05
N MET A 372 12.58 0.86 16.34
CA MET A 372 11.81 1.83 15.58
C MET A 372 12.21 1.81 14.09
N ILE A 373 13.50 1.86 13.77
CA ILE A 373 14.00 1.85 12.37
C ILE A 373 13.56 0.57 11.64
N LYS A 374 13.67 -0.60 12.29
CA LYS A 374 13.30 -1.88 11.69
C LYS A 374 11.79 -2.03 11.47
N SER A 375 10.97 -1.31 12.22
CA SER A 375 9.50 -1.31 12.03
C SER A 375 9.06 -0.69 10.71
N SER A 376 9.96 0.02 10.00
CA SER A 376 9.64 0.85 8.82
C SER A 376 8.66 2.00 9.11
N VAL A 377 8.41 2.32 10.39
CA VAL A 377 7.65 3.50 10.85
C VAL A 377 8.64 4.59 11.28
N TYR A 378 9.33 5.20 10.31
CA TYR A 378 10.39 6.20 10.54
C TYR A 378 10.06 7.58 9.92
N TRP A 379 10.19 8.66 10.70
CA TRP A 379 10.03 10.04 10.21
C TRP A 379 11.36 10.80 10.22
N TRP A 380 11.66 11.48 9.11
CA TRP A 380 12.98 12.01 8.74
C TRP A 380 13.45 13.31 9.45
N PHE A 381 12.87 13.70 10.58
CA PHE A 381 13.28 14.94 11.26
C PHE A 381 13.20 14.74 12.77
N SER A 382 14.30 14.21 13.32
CA SER A 382 14.87 14.59 14.63
C SER A 382 16.08 13.75 15.10
N TYR A 383 16.67 12.86 14.30
CA TYR A 383 17.90 12.14 14.69
C TYR A 383 19.03 12.31 13.68
N THR A 384 20.25 12.50 14.19
CA THR A 384 21.52 12.48 13.44
C THR A 384 21.68 11.14 12.73
N ARG A 385 22.30 11.15 11.55
CA ARG A 385 22.49 9.93 10.77
C ARG A 385 23.34 8.93 11.56
N PRO A 386 23.20 7.60 11.30
CA PRO A 386 24.16 6.63 11.77
C PRO A 386 25.59 7.06 11.37
N GLY A 387 26.44 7.35 12.36
CA GLY A 387 27.80 7.85 12.18
C GLY A 387 28.02 9.36 12.37
N GLU A 388 26.99 10.14 12.71
CA GLU A 388 27.11 11.60 12.96
C GLU A 388 27.04 11.97 14.47
N GLY A 389 26.94 10.99 15.38
CA GLY A 389 27.06 11.21 16.82
C GLY A 389 28.52 11.32 17.27
N SER A 390 28.84 12.26 18.16
CA SER A 390 30.20 12.47 18.68
C SER A 390 30.72 11.27 19.49
N ARG A 391 29.84 10.50 20.15
CA ARG A 391 30.15 9.28 20.90
C ARG A 391 28.91 8.39 21.12
N TRP A 392 29.11 7.11 21.45
CA TRP A 392 28.09 6.10 21.71
C TRP A 392 27.43 6.15 23.11
N ASP A 393 27.90 7.06 23.98
CA ASP A 393 27.57 7.13 25.42
C ASP A 393 26.77 8.37 25.80
N GLU A 394 26.65 9.34 24.89
CA GLU A 394 25.81 10.51 25.06
C GLU A 394 24.42 10.17 24.49
N GLY A 395 23.54 9.65 25.36
CA GLY A 395 22.13 9.51 25.02
C GLY A 395 21.54 10.88 24.70
N THR A 396 20.87 11.01 23.55
CA THR A 396 20.23 12.27 23.15
C THR A 396 18.74 12.06 22.89
N VAL A 397 17.95 12.40 23.91
CA VAL A 397 16.60 13.01 23.95
C VAL A 397 15.63 12.77 22.78
#